data_AF-A0A4Y2CVL1-F1
#
_entry.id   AF-A0A4Y2CVL1-F1
#
_cell.length_a   1.000
_cell.length_b   1.000
_cell.length_c   1.000
_cell.angle_alpha   90.00
_cell.angle_beta   90.00
_cell.angle_gamma   90.00
#
_symmetry.space_group_name_H-M   'P 1'
#
loop_
_entity.id
_entity.type
_entity.pdbx_description
1 polymer ?
#
loop_
_entity_poly.entity_id
_entity_poly.type
_entity_poly.pdbx_seq_one_letter_code
_entity_poly.pdbx_strand_id
1 'polypeptide(L)'
;MRQKPGESLQVLAADVERLMSLAYSECPLDVRESLAAQYFVEAIREEDMQRSTRLMDAKDLKSSLAYSMKYEAARTVSKTSRHVRSFETEDHRSRERDDKLKFFNRLENFLNSSVAGKKSTPRRNSNVTCCKCNKKGHVQRTCQVNDIYSRKLTCGHLAE
;
A
#
# COMPACT_ATOMS: atom_id res chain seq x y z
N MET A 1 3.74 21.12 -9.07
CA MET A 1 4.75 20.83 -10.10
C MET A 1 4.40 19.50 -10.77
N ARG A 2 4.59 19.36 -12.08
CA ARG A 2 4.40 18.11 -12.83
C ARG A 2 5.57 17.94 -13.79
N GLN A 3 5.96 16.69 -14.04
CA GLN A 3 7.04 16.35 -14.95
C GLN A 3 6.77 16.89 -16.36
N LYS A 4 7.72 17.62 -16.92
CA LYS A 4 7.63 18.18 -18.26
C LYS A 4 7.90 17.10 -19.33
N PRO A 5 7.37 17.25 -20.56
CA PRO A 5 7.74 16.36 -21.66
C PRO A 5 9.26 16.39 -21.90
N GLY A 6 9.89 15.21 -21.92
CA GLY A 6 11.34 15.08 -22.12
C GLY A 6 12.21 15.32 -20.88
N GLU A 7 11.62 15.71 -19.74
CA GLU A 7 12.33 15.82 -18.48
C GLU A 7 12.64 14.42 -17.91
N SER A 8 13.90 14.19 -17.54
CA SER A 8 14.29 12.92 -16.93
C SER A 8 13.80 12.83 -15.48
N LEU A 9 13.58 11.60 -15.00
CA LEU A 9 13.18 11.36 -13.61
C LEU A 9 14.18 11.91 -12.60
N GLN A 10 15.47 11.95 -12.97
CA GLN A 10 16.54 12.48 -12.12
C GLN A 10 16.43 14.00 -11.94
N VAL A 11 16.15 14.73 -13.02
CA VAL A 11 15.94 16.18 -12.97
C VAL A 11 14.71 16.49 -12.12
N LEU A 12 13.60 15.77 -12.34
CA LEU A 12 12.40 15.90 -11.53
C LEU A 12 12.69 15.66 -10.04
N ALA A 13 13.42 14.59 -9.71
CA ALA A 13 13.75 14.24 -8.33
C ALA A 13 14.63 15.32 -7.67
N ALA A 14 15.64 15.84 -8.38
CA ALA A 14 16.50 16.91 -7.88
C ALA A 14 15.70 18.19 -7.60
N ASP A 15 14.75 18.54 -8.47
CA ASP A 15 13.87 19.68 -8.24
C ASP A 15 12.93 19.47 -7.05
N VAL A 16 12.38 18.26 -6.88
CA VAL A 16 11.59 17.91 -5.70
C VAL A 16 12.44 18.00 -4.43
N GLU A 17 13.63 17.41 -4.40
CA GLU A 17 14.53 17.46 -3.25
C GLU A 17 14.89 18.90 -2.86
N ARG A 18 15.22 19.73 -3.85
CA ARG A 18 15.49 21.15 -3.65
C ARG A 18 14.27 21.88 -3.08
N LEU A 19 13.09 21.67 -3.65
CA LEU A 19 11.84 22.26 -3.16
C LEU A 19 11.55 21.84 -1.72
N MET A 20 11.72 20.57 -1.39
CA MET A 20 11.45 20.05 -0.05
C MET A 20 12.45 20.59 0.97
N SER A 21 13.72 20.71 0.59
CA SER A 21 14.77 21.27 1.45
C SER A 21 14.52 22.75 1.77
N LEU A 22 13.97 23.51 0.82
CA LEU A 22 13.62 24.92 0.99
C LEU A 22 12.32 25.13 1.76
N ALA A 23 11.27 24.36 1.44
CA ALA A 23 9.96 24.53 2.05
C ALA A 23 9.86 23.91 3.46
N TYR A 24 10.68 22.89 3.75
CA TYR A 24 10.63 22.13 5.00
C TYR A 24 12.04 22.01 5.63
N SER A 25 12.78 23.12 5.70
CA SER A 25 14.15 23.15 6.27
C SER A 25 14.18 22.69 7.74
N GLU A 26 13.16 23.09 8.51
CA GLU A 26 13.05 22.82 9.96
C GLU A 26 12.45 21.44 10.30
N CYS A 27 11.98 20.70 9.29
CA CYS A 27 11.33 19.41 9.50
C CYS A 27 12.38 18.28 9.63
N PRO A 28 12.13 17.24 10.45
CA PRO A 28 12.97 16.06 10.47
C PRO A 28 13.20 15.47 9.07
N LEU A 29 14.42 14.98 8.83
CA LEU A 29 14.86 14.53 7.50
C LEU A 29 13.97 13.40 6.94
N ASP A 30 13.60 12.45 7.79
CA ASP A 30 12.74 11.30 7.45
C ASP A 30 11.34 11.72 6.99
N VAL A 31 10.76 12.72 7.67
CA VAL A 31 9.46 13.29 7.28
C VAL A 31 9.59 14.00 5.94
N ARG A 32 10.65 14.80 5.76
CA ARG A 32 10.91 15.51 4.51
C ARG A 32 11.14 14.57 3.33
N GLU A 33 11.90 13.49 3.53
CA GLU A 33 12.14 12.46 2.52
C GLU A 33 10.87 11.69 2.16
N SER A 34 10.01 11.40 3.14
CA SER A 34 8.71 10.77 2.91
C SER A 34 7.78 11.68 2.09
N LEU A 35 7.75 12.98 2.40
CA LEU A 35 6.99 13.97 1.64
C LEU A 35 7.54 14.12 0.22
N ALA A 36 8.87 14.15 0.08
CA ALA A 36 9.55 14.21 -1.20
C ALA A 36 9.20 13.00 -2.08
N ALA A 37 9.23 11.80 -1.50
CA ALA A 37 8.86 10.57 -2.19
C ALA A 37 7.42 10.63 -2.71
N GLN A 38 6.47 10.99 -1.85
CA GLN A 38 5.06 11.12 -2.24
C GLN A 38 4.89 12.13 -3.38
N TYR A 39 5.42 13.34 -3.19
CA TYR A 39 5.29 14.41 -4.18
C TYR A 39 5.95 14.06 -5.52
N PHE A 40 7.11 13.40 -5.51
CA PHE A 40 7.76 12.90 -6.71
C PHE A 40 6.85 11.94 -7.48
N VAL A 41 6.26 10.96 -6.81
CA VAL A 41 5.31 10.02 -7.42
C VAL A 41 4.09 10.74 -7.98
N GLU A 42 3.59 11.76 -7.28
CA GLU A 42 2.47 12.58 -7.76
C GLU A 42 2.82 13.42 -8.98
N ALA A 43 4.08 13.87 -9.05
CA ALA A 43 4.59 14.73 -10.11
C ALA A 43 4.88 13.98 -11.41
N ILE A 44 5.10 12.65 -11.37
CA ILE A 44 5.30 11.82 -12.57
C ILE A 44 4.12 12.01 -13.54
N ARG A 45 4.45 12.27 -14.81
CA ARG A 45 3.44 12.50 -15.87
C ARG A 45 2.80 11.22 -16.35
N GLU A 46 3.58 10.15 -16.45
CA GLU A 46 3.10 8.88 -16.98
C GLU A 46 2.28 8.12 -15.93
N GLU A 47 0.97 8.02 -16.17
CA GLU A 47 0.04 7.41 -15.21
C GLU A 47 0.39 5.97 -14.84
N ASP A 48 0.79 5.15 -15.79
CA ASP A 48 1.16 3.75 -15.52
C ASP A 48 2.38 3.66 -14.60
N MET A 49 3.38 4.51 -14.84
CA MET A 49 4.56 4.61 -13.99
C MET A 49 4.18 5.14 -12.62
N GLN A 50 3.41 6.23 -12.56
CA GLN A 50 2.91 6.82 -11.32
C GLN A 50 2.17 5.78 -10.46
N ARG A 51 1.20 5.04 -11.02
CA ARG A 51 0.47 3.98 -10.30
C ARG A 51 1.40 2.87 -9.83
N SER A 52 2.31 2.43 -10.68
CA SER A 52 3.27 1.38 -10.31
C SER A 52 4.20 1.80 -9.18
N THR A 53 4.58 3.07 -9.11
CA THR A 53 5.45 3.59 -8.04
C THR A 53 4.64 3.88 -6.76
N ARG A 54 3.37 4.30 -6.87
CA ARG A 54 2.46 4.42 -5.69
C ARG A 54 2.31 3.09 -4.95
N LEU A 55 2.27 1.97 -5.67
CA LEU A 55 2.17 0.63 -5.09
C LEU A 55 3.38 0.22 -4.23
N MET A 56 4.51 0.92 -4.37
CA MET A 56 5.78 0.52 -3.77
C MET A 56 5.96 0.99 -2.31
N ASP A 57 5.01 1.75 -1.73
CA ASP A 57 5.10 2.35 -0.38
C ASP A 57 6.50 2.89 -0.05
N ALA A 58 7.06 3.67 -0.98
CA ALA A 58 8.42 4.18 -0.86
C ALA A 58 8.53 5.15 0.31
N LYS A 59 9.48 4.88 1.22
CA LYS A 59 9.73 5.68 2.44
C LYS A 59 10.60 6.90 2.17
N ASP A 60 11.41 6.85 1.12
CA ASP A 60 12.37 7.89 0.78
C ASP A 60 12.40 8.14 -0.73
N LEU A 61 12.79 9.36 -1.10
CA LEU A 61 12.81 9.83 -2.49
C LEU A 61 13.72 8.96 -3.37
N LYS A 62 14.86 8.51 -2.83
CA LYS A 62 15.85 7.73 -3.57
C LYS A 62 15.31 6.35 -3.95
N SER A 63 14.62 5.68 -3.04
CA SER A 63 13.92 4.42 -3.31
C SER A 63 12.84 4.58 -4.37
N SER A 64 12.06 5.66 -4.30
CA SER A 64 11.04 5.96 -5.31
C SER A 64 11.65 6.23 -6.69
N LEU A 65 12.73 7.00 -6.75
CA LEU A 65 13.45 7.30 -8.00
C LEU A 65 14.06 6.01 -8.60
N ALA A 66 14.76 5.23 -7.78
CA ALA A 66 15.41 4.01 -8.22
C ALA A 66 14.41 3.00 -8.79
N TYR A 67 13.25 2.86 -8.16
CA TYR A 67 12.17 2.03 -8.68
C TYR A 67 11.63 2.55 -10.02
N SER A 68 11.29 3.84 -10.09
CA SER A 68 10.77 4.44 -11.33
C SER A 68 11.76 4.32 -12.50
N MET A 69 13.06 4.49 -12.25
CA MET A 69 14.11 4.26 -13.25
C MET A 69 14.19 2.80 -13.71
N LYS A 70 14.08 1.84 -12.79
CA LYS A 70 14.03 0.40 -13.13
C LYS A 70 12.80 0.08 -13.97
N TYR A 71 11.66 0.67 -13.63
CA TYR A 71 10.43 0.53 -14.41
C TYR A 71 10.61 1.09 -15.82
N GLU A 72 11.20 2.28 -15.96
CA GLU A 72 11.50 2.90 -17.27
C GLU A 72 12.40 1.99 -18.13
N ALA A 73 13.50 1.47 -17.55
CA ALA A 73 14.42 0.56 -18.23
C ALA A 73 13.75 -0.79 -18.62
N ALA A 74 12.96 -1.38 -17.73
CA ALA A 74 12.23 -2.61 -18.05
C ALA A 74 11.19 -2.38 -19.15
N ARG A 75 10.59 -1.19 -19.19
CA ARG A 75 9.60 -0.81 -20.20
C ARG A 75 10.23 -0.58 -21.57
N THR A 76 11.41 0.02 -21.66
CA THR A 76 12.12 0.17 -22.94
C THR A 76 12.52 -1.18 -23.52
N VAL A 77 13.04 -2.10 -22.70
CA VAL A 77 13.36 -3.48 -23.12
C VAL A 77 12.12 -4.25 -23.57
N SER A 78 10.99 -4.09 -22.87
CA SER A 78 9.72 -4.73 -23.26
C SER A 78 9.16 -4.19 -24.58
N LYS A 79 9.38 -2.90 -24.87
CA LYS A 79 8.97 -2.28 -26.14
C LYS A 79 9.85 -2.74 -27.30
N THR A 80 11.15 -2.90 -27.10
CA THR A 80 12.09 -3.37 -28.14
C THR A 80 11.99 -4.87 -28.40
N SER A 81 11.81 -5.70 -27.37
CA SER A 81 11.63 -7.15 -27.54
C SER A 81 10.39 -7.51 -28.34
N ARG A 82 9.38 -6.63 -28.34
CA ARG A 82 8.12 -6.81 -29.07
C ARG A 82 8.19 -6.27 -30.49
N HIS A 83 8.95 -5.20 -30.74
CA HIS A 83 9.18 -4.68 -32.09
C HIS A 83 9.93 -5.67 -33.00
N VAL A 84 10.69 -6.61 -32.40
CA VAL A 84 11.35 -7.72 -33.12
C VAL A 84 10.36 -8.84 -33.53
N ARG A 85 9.13 -8.87 -32.99
CA ARG A 85 8.14 -9.93 -33.28
C ARG A 85 6.80 -9.49 -33.85
N SER A 86 6.57 -8.20 -34.08
CA SER A 86 5.32 -7.73 -34.67
C SER A 86 5.55 -6.53 -35.57
N PHE A 87 5.96 -6.82 -36.80
CA PHE A 87 5.61 -5.99 -37.95
C PHE A 87 4.16 -6.34 -38.31
N GLU A 88 3.19 -5.69 -37.66
CA GLU A 88 1.86 -5.38 -38.21
C GLU A 88 0.90 -4.84 -37.14
N THR A 89 0.28 -3.72 -37.49
CA THR A 89 -0.93 -3.08 -36.93
C THR A 89 -0.80 -2.21 -35.68
N GLU A 90 -1.04 -0.93 -35.93
CA GLU A 90 -0.94 0.21 -35.03
C GLU A 90 -2.12 0.33 -34.03
N ASP A 91 -3.10 -0.58 -34.10
CA ASP A 91 -4.32 -0.58 -33.28
C ASP A 91 -4.26 -1.47 -32.03
N HIS A 92 -3.29 -2.38 -31.91
CA HIS A 92 -3.19 -3.27 -30.74
C HIS A 92 -2.56 -2.59 -29.51
N ARG A 93 -2.07 -1.35 -29.65
CA ARG A 93 -1.47 -0.57 -28.55
C ARG A 93 -2.46 -0.13 -27.47
N SER A 94 -3.76 -0.04 -27.77
CA SER A 94 -4.79 0.38 -26.79
C SER A 94 -5.22 -0.78 -25.89
N ARG A 95 -5.49 -1.94 -26.48
CA ARG A 95 -6.06 -3.12 -25.79
C ARG A 95 -5.10 -3.75 -24.77
N GLU A 96 -3.82 -3.81 -25.09
CA GLU A 96 -2.84 -4.44 -24.19
C GLU A 96 -2.43 -3.54 -23.01
N ARG A 97 -2.44 -2.21 -23.19
CA ARG A 97 -2.32 -1.26 -22.08
C ARG A 97 -3.48 -1.42 -21.11
N ASP A 98 -4.69 -1.60 -21.64
CA ASP A 98 -5.91 -1.82 -20.85
C ASP A 98 -5.85 -3.14 -20.04
N ASP A 99 -5.29 -4.22 -20.59
CA ASP A 99 -5.17 -5.50 -19.88
C ASP A 99 -4.10 -5.50 -18.77
N LYS A 100 -2.98 -4.80 -18.98
CA LYS A 100 -1.96 -4.61 -17.93
C LYS A 100 -2.46 -3.66 -16.84
N LEU A 101 -3.19 -2.61 -17.22
CA LEU A 101 -3.88 -1.70 -16.29
C LEU A 101 -4.90 -2.47 -15.43
N LYS A 102 -5.66 -3.39 -16.03
CA LYS A 102 -6.58 -4.29 -15.30
C LYS A 102 -5.85 -5.17 -14.29
N PHE A 103 -4.66 -5.68 -14.62
CA PHE A 103 -3.88 -6.50 -13.70
C PHE A 103 -3.41 -5.68 -12.48
N PHE A 104 -2.85 -4.49 -12.69
CA PHE A 104 -2.43 -3.61 -11.59
C PHE A 104 -3.61 -3.11 -10.75
N ASN A 105 -4.72 -2.72 -11.38
CA ASN A 105 -5.96 -2.33 -10.66
C ASN A 105 -6.56 -3.51 -9.88
N ARG A 106 -6.45 -4.74 -10.39
CA ARG A 106 -6.91 -5.96 -9.68
C ARG A 106 -6.04 -6.27 -8.47
N LEU A 107 -4.72 -6.06 -8.59
CA LEU A 107 -3.78 -6.14 -7.48
C LEU A 107 -4.05 -5.06 -6.42
N GLU A 108 -4.28 -3.81 -6.84
CA GLU A 108 -4.63 -2.70 -5.95
C GLU A 108 -5.91 -2.98 -5.16
N ASN A 109 -6.97 -3.45 -5.82
CA ASN A 109 -8.22 -3.85 -5.16
C ASN A 109 -8.01 -5.01 -4.16
N PHE A 110 -7.13 -5.95 -4.50
CA PHE A 110 -6.78 -7.06 -3.62
C PHE A 110 -6.04 -6.57 -2.36
N LEU A 111 -5.11 -5.63 -2.51
CA LEU A 111 -4.36 -5.06 -1.40
C LEU A 111 -5.24 -4.14 -0.53
N ASN A 112 -6.07 -3.28 -1.13
CA ASN A 112 -6.98 -2.39 -0.41
C ASN A 112 -8.03 -3.16 0.39
N SER A 113 -8.57 -4.26 -0.16
CA SER A 113 -9.47 -5.14 0.58
C SER A 113 -8.77 -5.91 1.71
N SER A 114 -7.47 -6.20 1.58
CA SER A 114 -6.68 -6.78 2.67
C SER A 114 -6.42 -5.79 3.82
N VAL A 115 -6.30 -4.49 3.53
CA VAL A 115 -6.13 -3.42 4.53
C VAL A 115 -7.46 -3.06 5.20
N ALA A 116 -8.57 -3.08 4.45
CA ALA A 116 -9.91 -2.75 4.94
C ALA A 116 -10.59 -3.85 5.78
N GLY A 117 -9.92 -4.97 6.08
CA GLY A 117 -10.60 -6.04 6.80
C GLY A 117 -9.79 -7.27 7.10
N LYS A 118 -8.78 -7.17 7.97
CA LYS A 118 -8.58 -8.24 8.96
C LYS A 118 -9.73 -8.19 9.98
N LYS A 119 -10.96 -8.43 9.53
CA LYS A 119 -11.92 -9.11 10.39
C LYS A 119 -11.35 -10.51 10.48
N SER A 120 -10.61 -10.78 11.55
CA SER A 120 -10.43 -12.14 12.01
C SER A 120 -11.83 -12.75 11.98
N THR A 121 -12.08 -13.63 11.01
CA THR A 121 -13.13 -14.62 11.19
C THR A 121 -12.79 -15.24 12.54
N PRO A 122 -13.72 -15.26 13.52
CA PRO A 122 -13.46 -15.98 14.75
C PRO A 122 -13.28 -17.41 14.28
N ARG A 123 -12.02 -17.84 14.19
CA ARG A 123 -11.64 -19.22 13.93
C ARG A 123 -12.37 -19.96 15.04
N ARG A 124 -13.49 -20.60 14.69
CA ARG A 124 -14.36 -21.31 15.63
C ARG A 124 -13.54 -22.46 16.15
N ASN A 125 -12.83 -22.21 17.25
CA ASN A 125 -12.12 -23.14 18.11
C ASN A 125 -11.63 -22.34 19.31
N SER A 126 -12.55 -21.69 20.04
CA SER A 126 -12.20 -21.01 21.26
C SER A 126 -12.53 -21.94 22.44
N ASN A 127 -11.53 -22.71 22.87
CA ASN A 127 -11.50 -23.35 24.20
C ASN A 127 -11.55 -22.31 25.35
N VAL A 128 -11.69 -21.03 25.01
CA VAL A 128 -11.89 -19.93 25.94
C VAL A 128 -13.20 -20.13 26.70
N THR A 129 -13.11 -19.97 28.00
CA THR A 129 -14.24 -20.06 28.91
C THR A 129 -14.63 -18.65 29.33
N CYS A 130 -15.91 -18.31 29.19
CA CYS A 130 -16.41 -16.99 29.53
C CYS A 130 -16.32 -16.75 31.04
N CYS A 131 -15.56 -15.76 31.50
CA CYS A 131 -15.41 -15.44 32.92
C CYS A 131 -16.73 -15.02 33.60
N LYS A 132 -17.79 -14.68 32.84
CA LYS A 132 -19.11 -14.32 33.38
C LYS A 132 -20.00 -15.54 33.63
N CYS A 133 -19.95 -16.58 32.78
CA CYS A 133 -20.90 -17.70 32.85
C CYS A 133 -20.24 -19.09 32.82
N ASN A 134 -18.91 -19.16 32.82
CA ASN A 134 -18.10 -20.38 32.72
C ASN A 134 -18.44 -21.32 31.55
N LYS A 135 -19.13 -20.82 30.51
CA LYS A 135 -19.38 -21.58 29.28
C LYS A 135 -18.26 -21.36 28.27
N LYS A 136 -17.87 -22.43 27.58
CA LYS A 136 -16.86 -22.38 26.50
C LYS A 136 -17.42 -21.70 25.24
N GLY A 137 -16.53 -21.24 24.37
CA GLY A 137 -16.87 -20.76 23.03
C GLY A 137 -17.07 -19.25 22.89
N HIS A 138 -17.01 -18.49 24.00
CA HIS A 138 -17.13 -17.03 23.96
C HIS A 138 -16.48 -16.36 25.19
N VAL A 139 -16.24 -15.06 25.12
CA VAL A 139 -15.68 -14.24 26.21
C VAL A 139 -16.76 -13.38 26.86
N GLN A 140 -16.50 -12.85 28.06
CA GLN A 140 -17.46 -12.05 28.84
C GLN A 140 -18.12 -10.91 28.04
N ARG A 141 -17.38 -10.26 27.13
CA ARG A 141 -17.87 -9.15 26.30
C ARG A 141 -18.98 -9.55 25.32
N THR A 142 -19.10 -10.83 24.98
CA THR A 142 -20.11 -11.34 24.04
C THR A 142 -21.15 -12.23 24.73
N CYS A 143 -21.23 -12.15 26.07
CA CYS A 143 -22.17 -12.93 26.86
C CYS A 143 -23.55 -12.26 26.88
N GLN A 144 -24.57 -12.93 26.35
CA GLN A 144 -25.94 -12.40 26.19
C GLN A 144 -26.83 -12.56 27.45
N VAL A 145 -26.26 -12.86 28.62
CA VAL A 145 -27.02 -13.01 29.87
C VAL A 145 -27.16 -11.64 30.57
N ASN A 146 -28.41 -11.17 30.66
CA ASN A 146 -28.80 -10.01 31.47
C ASN A 146 -29.27 -10.51 32.86
N ASP A 147 -28.46 -10.16 33.87
CA ASP A 147 -28.47 -10.55 35.28
C ASP A 147 -29.82 -10.47 36.00
N ILE A 148 -30.16 -11.44 36.86
CA ILE A 148 -30.78 -11.21 38.19
C ILE A 148 -30.47 -12.44 39.10
N TYR A 149 -29.87 -12.25 40.29
CA TYR A 149 -29.56 -13.25 41.35
C TYR A 149 -28.41 -14.27 41.11
N SER A 150 -27.20 -13.98 41.60
CA SER A 150 -26.77 -14.48 42.92
C SER A 150 -25.29 -14.21 43.22
N ARG A 151 -25.13 -13.65 44.41
CA ARG A 151 -23.92 -13.31 45.16
C ARG A 151 -22.90 -14.45 45.26
N LYS A 152 -21.63 -14.02 45.35
CA LYS A 152 -20.43 -14.68 45.89
C LYS A 152 -19.68 -15.64 44.96
N LEU A 153 -18.57 -15.16 44.39
CA LEU A 153 -17.24 -15.58 44.83
C LEU A 153 -16.18 -14.57 44.37
N THR A 154 -15.28 -14.30 45.30
CA THR A 154 -14.28 -13.26 45.35
C THR A 154 -13.21 -13.43 44.28
N CYS A 155 -12.83 -12.32 43.63
CA CYS A 155 -11.54 -12.18 42.97
C CYS A 155 -10.46 -12.27 44.05
N GLY A 156 -9.82 -13.43 44.17
CA GLY A 156 -8.73 -13.72 45.10
C GLY A 156 -7.57 -14.34 44.33
N HIS A 157 -6.44 -13.67 44.41
CA HIS A 157 -5.14 -13.94 43.82
C HIS A 157 -4.46 -15.23 44.34
N LEU A 158 -3.47 -15.69 43.55
CA LEU A 158 -2.31 -16.54 43.86
C LEU A 158 -2.36 -18.06 43.59
N ALA A 159 -1.37 -18.47 42.77
CA ALA A 159 -0.42 -19.61 42.85
C ALA A 159 -0.76 -20.78 43.79
N GLU A 160 -0.49 -22.04 43.47
CA GLU A 160 0.64 -22.65 42.71
C GLU A 160 0.19 -23.58 41.58
#